data_AF-A0A1Q7PAN2-F1
#
_entry.id   AF-A0A1Q7PAN2-F1
#
_cell.length_a   1.000
_cell.length_b   1.000
_cell.length_c   1.000
_cell.angle_alpha   90.00
_cell.angle_beta   90.00
_cell.angle_gamma   90.00
#
_symmetry.space_group_name_H-M   'P 1'
#
loop_
_entity.id
_entity.type
_entity.pdbx_description
1 polymer ?
#
loop_
_entity_poly.entity_id
_entity_poly.type
_entity_poly.pdbx_seq_one_letter_code
_entity_poly.pdbx_strand_id
1 'polypeptide(L)'
;ILATVKAFRTVYVKGIIEQAKKAGIKPNENWAKDDHAIMLPAQFVKAAGAELKDFELGLIGLTPIYKSNLPKTQAETDALKKMMANPDQKVLTFADGNQFKGLAADFAIVQSCADCHNAHPDSPKKDFKQGDLMGAIVVRFNK
;
A
#
# COMPACT_ATOMS: atom_id res chain seq x y z
N ILE A 1 13.20 3.17 7.49
CA ILE A 1 12.05 3.83 6.82
C ILE A 1 11.00 2.81 6.39
N LEU A 2 11.24 1.96 5.39
CA LEU A 2 10.25 0.98 4.93
C LEU A 2 9.70 0.06 6.04
N ALA A 3 10.57 -0.47 6.90
CA ALA A 3 10.16 -1.28 8.05
C ALA A 3 9.25 -0.50 9.02
N THR A 4 9.56 0.78 9.27
CA THR A 4 8.77 1.70 10.10
C THR A 4 7.36 1.90 9.53
N VAL A 5 7.26 2.22 8.23
CA VAL A 5 5.96 2.42 7.57
C VAL A 5 5.13 1.15 7.59
N LYS A 6 5.76 -0.01 7.34
CA LYS A 6 5.10 -1.32 7.41
C LYS A 6 4.58 -1.62 8.82
N ALA A 7 5.37 -1.31 9.85
CA ALA A 7 4.95 -1.49 11.24
C ALA A 7 3.75 -0.59 11.59
N PHE A 8 3.81 0.70 11.23
CA PHE A 8 2.70 1.63 11.50
C PHE A 8 1.42 1.23 10.76
N ARG A 9 1.50 0.86 9.49
CA ARG A 9 0.34 0.33 8.75
C ARG A 9 -0.20 -0.94 9.40
N THR A 10 0.66 -1.83 9.88
CA THR A 10 0.24 -3.06 10.56
C THR A 10 -0.52 -2.75 11.86
N VAL A 11 -0.02 -1.81 12.66
CA VAL A 11 -0.68 -1.34 13.89
C VAL A 11 -2.01 -0.67 13.54
N TYR A 12 -2.06 0.16 12.51
CA TYR A 12 -3.31 0.78 12.05
C TYR A 12 -4.36 -0.27 11.65
N VAL A 13 -3.98 -1.26 10.84
CA VAL A 13 -4.89 -2.33 10.41
C VAL A 13 -5.36 -3.17 11.61
N LYS A 14 -4.43 -3.73 12.37
CA LYS A 14 -4.76 -4.72 13.41
C LYS A 14 -5.31 -4.10 14.70
N GLY A 15 -4.83 -2.90 15.06
CA GLY A 15 -5.17 -2.23 16.31
C GLY A 15 -6.32 -1.24 16.17
N ILE A 16 -6.35 -0.45 15.09
CA ILE A 16 -7.36 0.61 14.92
C ILE A 16 -8.55 0.10 14.12
N ILE A 17 -8.33 -0.39 12.89
CA ILE A 17 -9.44 -0.81 12.02
C ILE A 17 -10.23 -1.97 12.63
N GLU A 18 -9.56 -3.03 13.10
CA GLU A 18 -10.27 -4.17 13.68
C GLU A 18 -11.05 -3.81 14.94
N GLN A 19 -10.58 -2.83 15.73
CA GLN A 19 -11.31 -2.34 16.89
C GLN A 19 -12.48 -1.43 16.48
N ALA A 20 -12.28 -0.53 15.52
CA ALA A 20 -13.33 0.35 14.98
C ALA A 20 -14.49 -0.46 14.39
N LYS A 21 -14.19 -1.56 13.67
CA LYS A 21 -15.20 -2.48 13.14
C LYS A 21 -16.11 -3.05 14.22
N LYS A 22 -15.56 -3.42 15.39
CA LYS A 22 -16.37 -3.91 16.53
C LYS A 22 -17.33 -2.84 17.08
N ALA A 23 -16.96 -1.57 16.94
CA ALA A 23 -17.80 -0.44 17.29
C ALA A 23 -18.75 0.00 16.15
N GLY A 24 -18.82 -0.75 15.04
CA GLY A 24 -19.67 -0.43 13.89
C GLY A 24 -19.07 0.59 12.90
N ILE A 25 -17.88 1.11 13.17
CA ILE A 25 -17.18 2.08 12.30
C ILE A 25 -16.44 1.31 11.20
N LYS A 26 -16.61 1.74 9.95
CA LYS A 26 -16.02 1.06 8.79
C LYS A 26 -15.03 1.97 8.05
N PRO A 27 -13.93 1.41 7.51
CA PRO A 27 -13.09 2.14 6.58
C PRO A 27 -13.84 2.52 5.31
N ASN A 28 -13.64 3.73 4.80
CA ASN A 28 -14.28 4.24 3.58
C ASN A 28 -13.28 5.04 2.75
N GLU A 29 -13.34 4.93 1.43
CA GLU A 29 -12.54 5.74 0.51
C GLU A 29 -12.86 7.24 0.65
N ASN A 30 -14.10 7.57 0.96
CA ASN A 30 -14.58 8.94 1.17
C ASN A 30 -14.59 9.36 2.65
N TRP A 31 -13.76 8.74 3.50
CA TRP A 31 -13.74 8.99 4.96
C TRP A 31 -13.69 10.47 5.35
N ALA A 32 -13.01 11.32 4.59
CA ALA A 32 -12.91 12.75 4.88
C ALA A 32 -14.24 13.52 4.71
N LYS A 33 -15.26 12.89 4.11
CA LYS A 33 -16.62 13.43 3.90
C LYS A 33 -17.67 12.72 4.76
N ASP A 34 -17.26 11.76 5.57
CA ASP A 34 -18.14 10.90 6.37
C ASP A 34 -17.57 10.82 7.79
N ASP A 35 -18.16 11.58 8.72
CA ASP A 35 -17.72 11.68 10.11
C ASP A 35 -17.80 10.34 10.88
N HIS A 36 -18.48 9.34 10.32
CA HIS A 36 -18.59 8.00 10.89
C HIS A 36 -17.65 6.98 10.22
N ALA A 37 -16.79 7.42 9.32
CA ALA A 37 -15.81 6.59 8.64
C ALA A 37 -14.38 6.91 9.05
N ILE A 38 -13.51 5.92 8.84
CA ILE A 38 -12.06 6.07 9.00
C ILE A 38 -11.34 5.79 7.68
N MET A 39 -10.12 6.30 7.55
CA MET A 39 -9.34 6.11 6.34
C MET A 39 -8.97 4.63 6.11
N LEU A 40 -8.83 4.26 4.84
CA LEU A 40 -8.31 2.95 4.46
C LEU A 40 -6.82 2.79 4.82
N PRO A 41 -6.31 1.55 4.95
CA PRO A 41 -4.88 1.31 5.19
C PRO A 41 -3.95 1.96 4.17
N ALA A 42 -4.37 2.00 2.90
CA ALA A 42 -3.61 2.65 1.84
C ALA A 42 -3.62 4.18 1.97
N GLN A 43 -4.76 4.76 2.36
CA GLN A 43 -4.90 6.19 2.60
C GLN A 43 -4.08 6.64 3.80
N PHE A 44 -3.95 5.82 4.84
CA PHE A 44 -3.06 6.11 5.97
C PHE A 44 -1.60 6.31 5.55
N VAL A 45 -1.05 5.40 4.74
CA VAL A 45 0.33 5.55 4.23
C VAL A 45 0.46 6.77 3.32
N LYS A 46 -0.53 7.01 2.45
CA LYS A 46 -0.52 8.17 1.53
C LYS A 46 -0.61 9.50 2.27
N ALA A 47 -1.47 9.59 3.29
CA ALA A 47 -1.60 10.78 4.13
C ALA A 47 -0.30 11.05 4.90
N ALA A 48 0.28 10.02 5.54
CA ALA A 48 1.58 10.16 6.19
C ALA A 48 2.68 10.58 5.21
N GLY A 49 2.66 10.08 3.97
CA GLY A 49 3.60 10.46 2.93
C GLY A 49 3.43 11.91 2.45
N ALA A 50 2.22 12.46 2.48
CA ALA A 50 1.95 13.84 2.10
C ALA A 50 2.52 14.87 3.10
N GLU A 51 2.72 14.47 4.36
CA GLU A 51 3.35 15.30 5.39
C GLU A 51 4.89 15.35 5.29
N LEU A 52 5.50 14.49 4.46
CA LEU A 52 6.95 14.40 4.32
C LEU A 52 7.46 15.37 3.25
N LYS A 53 8.59 16.02 3.55
CA LYS A 53 9.27 16.96 2.63
C LYS A 53 10.58 16.42 2.04
N ASP A 54 11.24 15.51 2.75
CA ASP A 54 12.60 15.08 2.42
C ASP A 54 12.64 13.92 1.40
N PHE A 55 11.56 13.14 1.30
CA PHE A 55 11.46 12.01 0.38
C PHE A 55 10.00 11.69 0.06
N GLU A 56 9.77 11.05 -1.09
CA GLU A 56 8.43 10.57 -1.42
C GLU A 56 8.16 9.24 -0.72
N LEU A 57 6.99 9.13 -0.09
CA LEU A 57 6.44 7.88 0.43
C LEU A 57 5.10 7.59 -0.23
N GLY A 58 4.87 6.34 -0.64
CA GLY A 58 3.58 5.94 -1.18
C GLY A 58 3.42 4.43 -1.33
N LEU A 59 2.46 4.04 -2.15
CA LEU A 59 2.13 2.66 -2.49
C LEU A 59 2.06 2.52 -4.01
N ILE A 60 2.62 1.43 -4.53
CA ILE A 60 2.53 1.08 -5.94
C ILE A 60 2.14 -0.38 -6.15
N GLY A 61 1.46 -0.70 -7.24
CA GLY A 61 1.12 -2.06 -7.63
C GLY A 61 1.02 -2.22 -9.14
N LEU A 62 1.08 -3.45 -9.64
CA LEU A 62 0.91 -3.72 -11.09
C LEU A 62 -0.57 -3.67 -11.53
N THR A 63 -1.49 -3.94 -10.60
CA THR A 63 -2.94 -3.90 -10.83
C THR A 63 -3.66 -3.12 -9.72
N PRO A 64 -3.32 -1.83 -9.50
CA PRO A 64 -3.93 -1.05 -8.44
C PRO A 64 -5.35 -0.63 -8.82
N ILE A 65 -6.22 -0.46 -7.82
CA ILE A 65 -7.56 0.13 -7.99
C ILE A 65 -7.44 1.53 -8.60
N TYR A 66 -6.61 2.39 -8.00
CA TYR A 66 -6.37 3.74 -8.49
C TYR A 66 -5.11 3.79 -9.35
N LYS A 67 -5.24 4.34 -10.57
CA LYS A 67 -4.12 4.53 -11.51
C LYS A 67 -2.97 5.38 -10.94
N SER A 68 -3.24 6.25 -9.95
CA SER A 68 -2.21 7.03 -9.26
C SER A 68 -1.22 6.18 -8.46
N ASN A 69 -1.55 4.91 -8.20
CA ASN A 69 -0.67 3.95 -7.54
C ASN A 69 0.00 3.01 -8.57
N LEU A 70 0.06 3.36 -9.85
CA LEU A 70 0.92 2.66 -10.81
C LEU A 70 2.39 3.03 -10.59
N PRO A 71 3.34 2.16 -10.98
CA PRO A 71 4.76 2.50 -11.01
C PRO A 71 5.02 3.76 -11.86
N LYS A 72 5.89 4.65 -11.39
CA LYS A 72 6.26 5.87 -12.13
C LYS A 72 7.31 5.59 -13.22
N THR A 73 8.01 4.46 -13.14
CA THR A 73 9.17 4.13 -13.97
C THR A 73 9.19 2.64 -14.33
N GLN A 74 9.90 2.29 -15.40
CA GLN A 74 10.10 0.89 -15.78
C GLN A 74 10.85 0.11 -14.69
N ALA A 75 11.84 0.73 -14.04
CA ALA A 75 12.59 0.11 -12.95
C ALA A 75 11.70 -0.30 -11.76
N GLU A 76 10.70 0.52 -11.42
CA GLU A 76 9.70 0.16 -10.39
C GLU A 76 8.79 -1.00 -10.83
N THR A 77 8.36 -1.01 -12.10
CA THR A 77 7.59 -2.12 -12.67
C THR A 77 8.38 -3.43 -12.59
N ASP A 78 9.65 -3.41 -12.98
CA ASP A 78 10.51 -4.60 -12.97
C ASP A 78 10.83 -5.06 -11.54
N ALA A 79 11.01 -4.12 -10.60
CA ALA A 79 11.19 -4.44 -9.19
C ALA A 79 9.94 -5.11 -8.59
N LEU A 80 8.73 -4.63 -8.92
CA LEU A 80 7.48 -5.28 -8.49
C LEU A 80 7.35 -6.69 -9.08
N LYS A 81 7.67 -6.88 -10.37
CA LYS A 81 7.66 -8.22 -10.99
C LYS A 81 8.62 -9.18 -10.31
N LYS A 82 9.84 -8.73 -9.99
CA LYS A 82 10.83 -9.51 -9.23
C LYS A 82 10.29 -9.89 -7.84
N MET A 83 9.64 -8.95 -7.16
CA MET A 83 9.02 -9.19 -5.86
C MET A 83 7.84 -10.18 -5.92
N MET A 84 7.05 -10.15 -7.00
CA MET A 84 5.96 -11.13 -7.23
C MET A 84 6.49 -12.52 -7.57
N ALA A 85 7.60 -12.62 -8.30
CA ALA A 85 8.21 -13.88 -8.67
C ALA A 85 8.94 -14.57 -7.50
N ASN A 86 9.36 -13.81 -6.48
CA ASN A 86 10.05 -14.34 -5.31
C ASN A 86 9.35 -13.92 -4.01
N PRO A 87 8.51 -14.78 -3.42
CA PRO A 87 7.82 -14.50 -2.18
C PRO A 87 8.74 -14.13 -1.01
N ASP A 88 9.99 -14.58 -0.98
CA ASP A 88 10.94 -14.27 0.09
C ASP A 88 11.59 -12.89 -0.06
N GLN A 89 11.48 -12.28 -1.24
CA GLN A 89 11.97 -10.94 -1.50
C GLN A 89 11.05 -9.87 -0.88
N LYS A 90 11.14 -9.68 0.44
CA LYS A 90 10.25 -8.73 1.14
C LYS A 90 10.64 -7.26 0.96
N VAL A 91 11.90 -6.98 0.60
CA VAL A 91 12.43 -5.63 0.40
C VAL A 91 13.34 -5.62 -0.83
N LEU A 92 13.27 -4.58 -1.64
CA LEU A 92 14.17 -4.32 -2.76
C LEU A 92 14.63 -2.86 -2.72
N THR A 93 15.89 -2.60 -3.02
CA THR A 93 16.43 -1.24 -3.16
C THR A 93 17.23 -1.13 -4.44
N PHE A 94 17.12 -0.01 -5.15
CA PHE A 94 17.83 0.21 -6.40
C PHE A 94 18.00 1.71 -6.68
N ALA A 95 18.96 2.03 -7.54
CA ALA A 95 19.09 3.35 -8.12
C ALA A 95 18.34 3.42 -9.45
N ASP A 96 17.73 4.56 -9.73
CA ASP A 96 17.01 4.84 -10.97
C ASP A 96 17.25 6.32 -11.35
N GLY A 97 18.18 6.54 -12.26
CA GLY A 97 18.70 7.88 -12.58
C GLY A 97 19.30 8.60 -11.37
N ASN A 98 18.73 9.78 -11.05
CA ASN A 98 19.14 10.58 -9.89
C ASN A 98 18.37 10.23 -8.60
N GLN A 99 17.68 9.09 -8.55
CA GLN A 99 16.95 8.66 -7.37
C GLN A 99 17.48 7.35 -6.78
N PHE A 100 17.42 7.24 -5.46
CA PHE A 100 17.47 5.96 -4.75
C PHE A 100 16.04 5.58 -4.35
N LYS A 101 15.65 4.34 -4.67
CA LYS A 101 14.31 3.83 -4.41
C LYS A 101 14.35 2.58 -3.56
N GLY A 102 13.36 2.44 -2.70
CA GLY A 102 13.16 1.26 -1.88
C GLY A 102 11.71 0.79 -1.96
N LEU A 103 11.50 -0.51 -2.10
CA LEU A 103 10.19 -1.15 -2.11
C LEU A 103 10.13 -2.15 -0.96
N ALA A 104 9.03 -2.15 -0.22
CA ALA A 104 8.69 -3.21 0.72
C ALA A 104 7.36 -3.83 0.36
N ALA A 105 7.32 -5.16 0.32
CA ALA A 105 6.16 -5.95 -0.04
C ALA A 105 4.93 -5.59 0.79
N ASP A 106 3.83 -5.25 0.11
CA ASP A 106 2.53 -4.96 0.70
C ASP A 106 1.54 -6.10 0.43
N PHE A 107 1.26 -6.88 1.48
CA PHE A 107 0.40 -8.05 1.41
C PHE A 107 -1.03 -7.72 1.85
N ALA A 108 -1.99 -8.54 1.43
CA ALA A 108 -3.32 -8.60 2.02
C ALA A 108 -3.24 -9.13 3.47
N ILE A 109 -2.99 -8.23 4.43
CA ILE A 109 -2.70 -8.58 5.84
C ILE A 109 -3.87 -9.33 6.50
N VAL A 110 -5.11 -8.96 6.14
CA VAL A 110 -6.35 -9.56 6.63
C VAL A 110 -7.30 -9.84 5.46
N GLN A 111 -8.23 -10.78 5.62
CA GLN A 111 -9.18 -11.15 4.56
C GLN A 111 -9.97 -9.94 4.01
N SER A 112 -10.34 -8.98 4.85
CA SER A 112 -11.06 -7.79 4.39
C SER A 112 -10.26 -6.92 3.40
N CYS A 113 -8.93 -7.03 3.36
CA CYS A 113 -8.12 -6.38 2.34
C CYS A 113 -8.38 -7.01 0.96
N ALA A 114 -8.37 -8.34 0.89
CA ALA A 114 -8.67 -9.07 -0.34
C ALA A 114 -10.13 -8.85 -0.77
N ASP A 115 -11.07 -8.95 0.16
CA ASP A 115 -12.51 -8.81 -0.14
C ASP A 115 -12.83 -7.44 -0.73
N CYS A 116 -12.31 -6.36 -0.13
CA CYS A 116 -12.54 -5.01 -0.64
C CYS A 116 -11.98 -4.83 -2.05
N HIS A 117 -10.75 -5.29 -2.30
CA HIS A 117 -10.15 -5.21 -3.63
C HIS A 117 -10.89 -6.06 -4.66
N ASN A 118 -11.35 -7.25 -4.29
CA ASN A 118 -12.13 -8.12 -5.17
C ASN A 118 -13.52 -7.53 -5.44
N ALA A 119 -14.14 -6.84 -4.49
CA ALA A 119 -15.44 -6.21 -4.69
C ALA A 119 -15.37 -4.87 -5.45
N HIS A 120 -14.28 -4.11 -5.32
CA HIS A 120 -14.19 -2.73 -5.82
C HIS A 120 -14.37 -2.64 -7.35
N PRO A 121 -15.36 -1.91 -7.91
CA PRO A 121 -15.66 -1.89 -9.35
C PRO A 121 -14.45 -1.65 -10.25
N ASP A 122 -13.60 -0.69 -9.87
CA ASP A 122 -12.41 -0.33 -10.66
C ASP A 122 -11.20 -1.25 -10.44
N SER A 123 -11.30 -2.29 -9.62
CA SER A 123 -10.15 -3.19 -9.39
C SER A 123 -9.84 -4.02 -10.62
N PRO A 124 -8.63 -3.93 -11.21
CA PRO A 124 -8.27 -4.74 -12.37
C PRO A 124 -8.06 -6.22 -12.05
N LYS A 125 -7.86 -6.56 -10.77
CA LYS A 125 -7.63 -7.92 -10.27
C LYS A 125 -8.65 -8.24 -9.17
N LYS A 126 -9.24 -9.44 -9.22
CA LYS A 126 -10.49 -9.79 -8.50
C LYS A 126 -10.44 -11.12 -7.74
N ASP A 127 -9.26 -11.74 -7.71
CA ASP A 127 -8.99 -13.06 -7.17
C ASP A 127 -7.95 -13.03 -6.03
N PHE A 128 -7.79 -11.88 -5.37
CA PHE A 128 -6.90 -11.78 -4.21
C PHE A 128 -7.35 -12.69 -3.08
N LYS A 129 -6.40 -13.24 -2.35
CA LYS A 129 -6.57 -13.99 -1.10
C LYS A 129 -5.78 -13.31 0.02
N GLN A 130 -6.16 -13.58 1.26
CA GLN A 130 -5.33 -13.18 2.40
C GLN A 130 -3.91 -13.74 2.23
N GLY A 131 -2.90 -12.88 2.43
CA GLY A 131 -1.50 -13.21 2.23
C GLY A 131 -0.95 -12.93 0.83
N ASP A 132 -1.81 -12.65 -0.17
CA ASP A 132 -1.34 -12.30 -1.51
C ASP A 132 -0.58 -10.98 -1.51
N LEU A 133 0.44 -10.89 -2.37
CA LEU A 133 1.15 -9.65 -2.63
C LEU A 133 0.27 -8.73 -3.49
N MET A 134 -0.12 -7.59 -2.93
CA MET A 134 -0.98 -6.61 -3.61
C MET A 134 -0.18 -5.50 -4.29
N GLY A 135 1.05 -5.27 -3.84
CA GLY A 135 1.94 -4.24 -4.34
C GLY A 135 3.13 -4.03 -3.40
N ALA A 136 3.62 -2.81 -3.33
CA ALA A 136 4.69 -2.42 -2.42
C ALA A 136 4.48 -1.01 -1.85
N ILE A 137 4.91 -0.82 -0.61
CA ILE A 137 5.26 0.49 -0.08
C ILE A 137 6.53 0.94 -0.81
N VAL A 138 6.53 2.15 -1.35
CA VAL A 138 7.66 2.72 -2.07
C VAL A 138 8.17 3.97 -1.35
N VAL A 139 9.50 4.08 -1.26
CA VAL A 139 10.21 5.31 -0.89
C VAL A 139 11.10 5.74 -2.04
N ARG A 140 11.16 7.06 -2.32
CA ARG A 140 12.03 7.63 -3.35
C ARG A 140 12.78 8.83 -2.80
N PHE A 141 14.11 8.77 -2.86
CA PHE A 141 15.03 9.82 -2.47
C PHE A 141 15.66 10.41 -3.71
N ASN A 142 15.72 11.73 -3.82
CA ASN A 142 16.61 12.37 -4.78
C ASN A 142 18.05 12.28 -4.23
N LYS A 143 19.03 12.07 -5.11
CA LYS A 143 20.44 12.21 -4.76
C LYS A 143 20.78 13.67 -4.48
#